data_AF-A0A1F9AUF1-F1
#
_entry.id   AF-A0A1F9AUF1-F1
#
_cell.length_a   1.000
_cell.length_b   1.000
_cell.length_c   1.000
_cell.angle_alpha   90.00
_cell.angle_beta   90.00
_cell.angle_gamma   90.00
#
_symmetry.space_group_name_H-M   'P 1'
#
loop_
_entity.id
_entity.type
_entity.pdbx_description
1 polymer ?
#
loop_
_entity_poly.entity_id
_entity_poly.type
_entity_poly.pdbx_seq_one_letter_code
_entity_poly.pdbx_strand_id
1 'polypeptide(L)'
;METMKTMVDACIGGLLINLQLWPVIYMLIGCAIGFWVGILPGIGGGTTLALMMPFIYKMTPQEAFPFLLGMHSVVQTTGDITSVLFGIPGEATTVATIVDGFPMAKKGEAGRALGAVLMSSLIGALFGAAFLAFTIPIVRPLVLAFGSPEMFMLILLGLTCISTLSGHGKRGLLLGLMSGGFGFLCSLVGQDRQAGVLRFTFGQLYLWNGLSIIPVVIGLFAIPEIIDLAVRGTGIAGNVPFGKLGKGVKDGIKETFRHFWLTIRCSLIGSLIGILPGLGGGVAQWVSYAHATQSAKTEEERAGFGKGDIRGVLGPGAANNSKEGAGLIPTVAFGIPGSSGMAILMGAFFLLGIVPGPDMLTKHLTLTYSMVWTIVLANIIIVAVCLLFINHLANLTTIRGSLINPVVLLLCFIGAYTSNNDIGDLIVLMIFGGVGYFMVRFRWPRPPFILGFILGKLAETYLYSSTTRYGAAWLIRPKVIILFCIAAAFALYPFIQKRFRKADLGEPDKI
;
A
#
# COMPACT_ATOMS: atom_id res chain seq x y z
N MET A 1 -5.15 23.57 25.36
CA MET A 1 -5.50 24.60 24.36
C MET A 1 -4.38 24.79 23.34
N GLU A 2 -3.12 24.95 23.78
CA GLU A 2 -1.96 25.16 22.90
C GLU A 2 -1.70 24.01 21.91
N THR A 3 -1.76 22.76 22.37
CA THR A 3 -1.60 21.56 21.52
C THR A 3 -2.66 21.48 20.40
N MET A 4 -3.89 21.91 20.67
CA MET A 4 -4.97 21.90 19.69
C MET A 4 -4.80 23.00 18.65
N LYS A 5 -4.32 24.18 19.07
CA LYS A 5 -3.97 25.28 18.17
C LYS A 5 -2.86 24.87 17.20
N THR A 6 -1.78 24.24 17.70
CA THR A 6 -0.69 23.73 16.87
C THR A 6 -1.17 22.69 15.83
N MET A 7 -2.15 21.86 16.18
CA MET A 7 -2.71 20.85 15.25
C MET A 7 -3.55 21.49 14.14
N VAL A 8 -4.38 22.47 14.49
CA VAL A 8 -5.18 23.22 13.51
C VAL A 8 -4.25 24.00 12.57
N ASP A 9 -3.23 24.67 13.11
CA ASP A 9 -2.24 25.40 12.31
C ASP A 9 -1.48 24.47 11.37
N ALA A 10 -1.06 23.29 11.84
CA ALA A 10 -0.42 22.28 11.00
C ALA A 10 -1.36 21.69 9.94
N CYS A 11 -2.64 21.52 10.26
CA CYS A 11 -3.66 21.07 9.32
C CYS A 11 -3.87 22.08 8.19
N ILE A 12 -4.00 23.36 8.53
CA ILE A 12 -4.11 24.46 7.57
C ILE A 12 -2.82 24.58 6.75
N GLY A 13 -1.67 24.54 7.40
CA GLY A 13 -0.37 24.57 6.73
C GLY A 13 -0.20 23.40 5.74
N GLY A 14 -0.67 22.21 6.10
CA GLY A 14 -0.67 21.05 5.21
C GLY A 14 -1.54 21.22 3.98
N LEU A 15 -2.70 21.89 4.12
CA LEU A 15 -3.55 22.26 2.98
C LEU A 15 -2.83 23.27 2.09
N LEU A 16 -2.26 24.32 2.68
CA LEU A 16 -1.55 25.37 1.94
C LEU A 16 -0.37 24.81 1.14
N ILE A 17 0.38 23.84 1.68
CA ILE A 17 1.43 23.13 0.94
C ILE A 17 0.84 22.50 -0.33
N ASN A 18 -0.28 21.78 -0.22
CA ASN A 18 -0.91 21.13 -1.37
C ASN A 18 -1.58 22.09 -2.35
N LEU A 19 -1.70 23.37 -2.03
CA LEU A 19 -2.22 24.41 -2.93
C LEU A 19 -1.11 25.24 -3.59
N GLN A 20 0.15 25.03 -3.19
CA GLN A 20 1.30 25.64 -3.87
C GLN A 20 1.46 25.08 -5.28
N LEU A 21 2.01 25.90 -6.18
CA LEU A 21 2.10 25.59 -7.61
C LEU A 21 2.79 24.24 -7.88
N TRP A 22 3.98 24.01 -7.33
CA TRP A 22 4.75 22.79 -7.60
C TRP A 22 4.13 21.53 -6.97
N PRO A 23 3.76 21.50 -5.68
CA PRO A 23 3.03 20.37 -5.10
C PRO A 23 1.75 20.00 -5.85
N VAL A 24 0.94 20.98 -6.28
CA VAL A 24 -0.27 20.71 -7.09
C VAL A 24 0.10 20.06 -8.41
N ILE A 25 1.06 20.63 -9.15
CA ILE A 25 1.48 20.09 -10.45
C ILE A 25 1.94 18.65 -10.30
N TYR A 26 2.80 18.38 -9.32
CA TYR A 26 3.31 17.03 -9.08
C TYR A 26 2.22 16.08 -8.60
N MET A 27 1.29 16.52 -7.75
CA MET A 27 0.11 15.73 -7.40
C MET A 27 -0.72 15.38 -8.64
N LEU A 28 -0.98 16.33 -9.54
CA LEU A 28 -1.73 16.08 -10.77
C LEU A 28 -1.02 15.12 -11.71
N ILE A 29 0.31 15.24 -11.86
CA ILE A 29 1.12 14.27 -12.61
C ILE A 29 1.03 12.89 -11.97
N GLY A 30 1.14 12.82 -10.64
CA GLY A 30 0.96 11.59 -9.87
C GLY A 30 -0.40 10.96 -10.13
N CYS A 31 -1.48 11.71 -9.98
CA CYS A 31 -2.85 11.29 -10.27
C CYS A 31 -3.01 10.79 -11.71
N ALA A 32 -2.40 11.47 -12.70
CA ALA A 32 -2.47 11.07 -14.10
C ALA A 32 -1.76 9.72 -14.34
N ILE A 33 -0.56 9.54 -13.78
CA ILE A 33 0.16 8.26 -13.85
C ILE A 33 -0.64 7.16 -13.14
N GLY A 34 -1.13 7.44 -11.94
CA GLY A 34 -1.92 6.49 -11.16
C GLY A 34 -3.23 6.10 -11.85
N PHE A 35 -3.86 7.04 -12.56
CA PHE A 35 -5.05 6.78 -13.35
C PHE A 35 -4.77 5.79 -14.48
N TRP A 36 -3.73 6.03 -15.27
CA TRP A 36 -3.36 5.11 -16.36
C TRP A 36 -2.99 3.73 -15.84
N VAL A 37 -2.22 3.68 -14.75
CA VAL A 37 -1.80 2.42 -14.14
C VAL A 37 -2.98 1.63 -13.62
N GLY A 38 -3.91 2.23 -12.87
CA GLY A 38 -5.07 1.49 -12.37
C GLY A 38 -6.01 1.03 -13.48
N ILE A 39 -6.13 1.77 -14.58
CA ILE A 39 -6.94 1.33 -15.73
C ILE A 39 -6.28 0.19 -16.51
N LEU A 40 -4.95 0.16 -16.59
CA LEU A 40 -4.20 -0.80 -17.41
C LEU A 40 -3.90 -2.07 -16.60
N PRO A 41 -4.55 -3.22 -16.91
CA PRO A 41 -4.30 -4.44 -16.19
C PRO A 41 -2.85 -4.90 -16.39
N GLY A 42 -2.19 -5.28 -15.29
CA GLY A 42 -0.87 -5.90 -15.31
C GLY A 42 0.28 -5.05 -14.77
N ILE A 43 0.08 -3.75 -14.55
CA ILE A 43 1.05 -2.89 -13.84
C ILE A 43 0.45 -2.51 -12.49
N GLY A 44 0.88 -3.17 -11.42
CA GLY A 44 0.34 -2.90 -10.08
C GLY A 44 0.87 -1.59 -9.49
N GLY A 45 0.11 -0.97 -8.59
CA GLY A 45 0.43 0.31 -7.97
C GLY A 45 1.70 0.29 -7.13
N GLY A 46 2.06 -0.87 -6.56
CA GLY A 46 3.36 -1.05 -5.89
C GLY A 46 4.54 -0.94 -6.87
N THR A 47 4.43 -1.57 -8.03
CA THR A 47 5.42 -1.48 -9.11
C THR A 47 5.55 -0.05 -9.62
N THR A 48 4.43 0.64 -9.83
CA THR A 48 4.46 2.03 -10.26
C THR A 48 5.09 2.94 -9.21
N LEU A 49 4.79 2.76 -7.93
CA LEU A 49 5.48 3.47 -6.85
C LEU A 49 7.00 3.28 -6.92
N ALA A 50 7.46 2.04 -7.10
CA ALA A 50 8.88 1.72 -7.26
C ALA A 50 9.50 2.44 -8.47
N LEU A 51 8.81 2.45 -9.61
CA LEU A 51 9.26 3.13 -10.83
C LEU A 51 9.36 4.65 -10.68
N MET A 52 8.57 5.23 -9.79
CA MET A 52 8.53 6.69 -9.60
C MET A 52 9.55 7.20 -8.57
N MET A 53 10.18 6.30 -7.80
CA MET A 53 11.23 6.64 -6.82
C MET A 53 12.42 7.44 -7.37
N PRO A 54 12.95 7.18 -8.58
CA PRO A 54 14.05 7.98 -9.13
C PRO A 54 13.68 9.46 -9.33
N PHE A 55 12.42 9.75 -9.62
CA PHE A 55 11.97 11.10 -9.97
C PHE A 55 11.84 12.02 -8.76
N ILE A 56 11.74 11.47 -7.54
CA ILE A 56 11.61 12.27 -6.32
C ILE A 56 12.94 12.78 -5.76
N TYR A 57 14.09 12.35 -6.31
CA TYR A 57 15.41 12.70 -5.76
C TYR A 57 15.69 14.21 -5.76
N LYS A 58 15.18 14.93 -6.75
CA LYS A 58 15.32 16.39 -6.86
C LYS A 58 14.14 17.16 -6.26
N MET A 59 13.14 16.46 -5.73
CA MET A 59 11.95 17.05 -5.16
C MET A 59 12.14 17.29 -3.67
N THR A 60 11.56 18.36 -3.17
CA THR A 60 11.37 18.55 -1.74
C THR A 60 10.34 17.55 -1.20
N PRO A 61 10.33 17.21 0.11
CA PRO A 61 9.28 16.36 0.68
C PRO A 61 7.86 16.86 0.41
N GLN A 62 7.69 18.19 0.39
CA GLN A 62 6.42 18.87 0.11
C GLN A 62 5.95 18.67 -1.33
N GLU A 63 6.83 18.31 -2.25
CA GLU A 63 6.51 18.00 -3.66
C GLU A 63 6.40 16.49 -3.89
N ALA A 64 7.31 15.72 -3.30
CA ALA A 64 7.42 14.28 -3.49
C ALA A 64 6.25 13.49 -2.89
N PHE A 65 5.76 13.87 -1.70
CA PHE A 65 4.61 13.16 -1.11
C PHE A 65 3.32 13.41 -1.86
N PRO A 66 2.97 14.65 -2.27
CA PRO A 66 1.84 14.88 -3.16
C PRO A 66 1.90 14.08 -4.46
N PHE A 67 3.08 13.97 -5.08
CA PHE A 67 3.31 13.13 -6.25
C PHE A 67 3.02 11.64 -6.00
N LEU A 68 3.71 11.05 -5.02
CA LEU A 68 3.64 9.60 -4.78
C LEU A 68 2.30 9.17 -4.19
N LEU A 69 1.73 9.94 -3.25
CA LEU A 69 0.42 9.63 -2.66
C LEU A 69 -0.72 9.95 -3.60
N GLY A 70 -0.60 11.00 -4.42
CA GLY A 70 -1.56 11.30 -5.49
C GLY A 70 -1.66 10.15 -6.47
N MET A 71 -0.51 9.60 -6.90
CA MET A 71 -0.48 8.39 -7.71
C MET A 71 -1.03 7.17 -6.95
N HIS A 72 -0.49 6.85 -5.77
CA HIS A 72 -0.81 5.61 -5.07
C HIS A 72 -2.29 5.49 -4.68
N SER A 73 -2.89 6.59 -4.20
CA SER A 73 -4.28 6.60 -3.76
C SER A 73 -5.25 6.45 -4.93
N VAL A 74 -4.94 7.09 -6.07
CA VAL A 74 -5.80 7.07 -7.25
C VAL A 74 -5.85 5.71 -7.93
N VAL A 75 -4.71 4.99 -7.98
CA VAL A 75 -4.62 3.66 -8.61
C VAL A 75 -5.68 2.69 -8.08
N GLN A 76 -5.98 2.74 -6.78
CA GLN A 76 -6.97 1.88 -6.15
C GLN A 76 -8.38 2.17 -6.66
N THR A 77 -8.74 3.45 -6.81
CA THR A 77 -10.04 3.89 -7.34
C THR A 77 -10.17 3.58 -8.83
N THR A 78 -9.12 3.78 -9.62
CA THR A 78 -9.18 3.55 -11.07
C THR A 78 -9.10 2.07 -11.43
N GLY A 79 -8.45 1.25 -10.59
CA GLY A 79 -8.46 -0.21 -10.69
C GLY A 79 -9.85 -0.84 -10.56
N ASP A 80 -10.75 -0.22 -9.79
CA ASP A 80 -12.14 -0.68 -9.68
C ASP A 80 -12.90 -0.54 -11.02
N ILE A 81 -12.52 0.41 -11.88
CA ILE A 81 -13.14 0.62 -13.20
C ILE A 81 -12.90 -0.61 -14.09
N THR A 82 -11.65 -1.05 -14.19
CA THR A 82 -11.26 -2.25 -14.95
C THR A 82 -11.89 -3.50 -14.35
N SER A 83 -11.97 -3.56 -13.02
CA SER A 83 -12.57 -4.67 -12.27
C SER A 83 -14.07 -4.82 -12.56
N VAL A 84 -14.82 -3.72 -12.57
CA VAL A 84 -16.25 -3.69 -12.86
C VAL A 84 -16.52 -4.00 -14.33
N LEU A 85 -15.76 -3.41 -15.26
CA LEU A 85 -16.04 -3.56 -16.69
C LEU A 85 -15.61 -4.91 -17.24
N PHE A 86 -14.42 -5.40 -16.89
CA PHE A 86 -13.82 -6.57 -17.55
C PHE A 86 -13.79 -7.81 -16.67
N GLY A 87 -14.16 -7.71 -15.39
CA GLY A 87 -14.14 -8.83 -14.46
C GLY A 87 -12.73 -9.32 -14.15
N ILE A 88 -11.73 -8.49 -14.40
CA ILE A 88 -10.32 -8.76 -14.17
C ILE A 88 -9.84 -7.74 -13.15
N PRO A 89 -9.13 -8.15 -12.09
CA PRO A 89 -8.64 -7.20 -11.08
C PRO A 89 -7.73 -6.17 -11.74
N GLY A 90 -8.13 -4.90 -11.70
CA GLY A 90 -7.24 -3.78 -12.05
C GLY A 90 -6.11 -3.66 -11.03
N GLU A 91 -6.42 -3.95 -9.76
CA GLU A 91 -5.45 -4.08 -8.68
C GLU A 91 -5.63 -5.38 -7.92
N ALA A 92 -4.58 -5.85 -7.24
CA ALA A 92 -4.65 -7.06 -6.42
C ALA A 92 -5.69 -6.96 -5.29
N THR A 93 -6.08 -5.74 -4.94
CA THR A 93 -7.01 -5.42 -3.87
C THR A 93 -8.46 -5.38 -4.31
N THR A 94 -8.78 -5.21 -5.60
CA THR A 94 -10.15 -4.94 -6.12
C THR A 94 -10.95 -6.20 -6.49
N VAL A 95 -10.49 -7.37 -6.03
CA VAL A 95 -11.06 -8.68 -6.39
C VAL A 95 -12.49 -8.85 -5.87
N ALA A 96 -12.80 -8.33 -4.66
CA ALA A 96 -14.15 -8.49 -4.11
C ALA A 96 -15.17 -7.62 -4.87
N THR A 97 -14.76 -6.45 -5.37
CA THR A 97 -15.60 -5.59 -6.22
C THR A 97 -16.10 -6.33 -7.47
N ILE A 98 -15.29 -7.22 -8.05
CA ILE A 98 -15.63 -7.97 -9.28
C ILE A 98 -16.87 -8.85 -9.08
N VAL A 99 -17.02 -9.41 -7.87
CA VAL A 99 -18.04 -10.42 -7.55
C VAL A 99 -19.45 -9.94 -7.89
N ASP A 100 -19.74 -8.66 -7.65
CA ASP A 100 -21.02 -8.04 -8.02
C ASP A 100 -20.88 -7.00 -9.14
N GLY A 101 -19.77 -6.27 -9.20
CA GLY A 101 -19.56 -5.21 -10.20
C GLY A 101 -19.58 -5.73 -11.64
N PHE A 102 -18.93 -6.87 -11.91
CA PHE A 102 -18.89 -7.43 -13.26
C PHE A 102 -20.23 -8.04 -13.71
N PRO A 103 -20.95 -8.81 -12.86
CA PRO A 103 -22.33 -9.19 -13.17
C PRO A 103 -23.26 -8.00 -13.45
N MET A 104 -23.14 -6.89 -12.71
CA MET A 104 -23.90 -5.66 -13.02
C MET A 104 -23.56 -5.11 -14.40
N ALA A 105 -22.28 -5.05 -14.76
CA ALA A 105 -21.85 -4.60 -16.07
C ALA A 105 -22.41 -5.48 -17.21
N LYS A 106 -22.40 -6.81 -17.03
CA LYS A 106 -23.01 -7.77 -17.98
C LYS A 106 -24.51 -7.60 -18.16
N LYS A 107 -25.21 -7.11 -17.14
CA LYS A 107 -26.65 -6.81 -17.19
C LYS A 107 -26.98 -5.47 -17.85
N GLY A 108 -25.97 -4.74 -18.36
CA GLY A 108 -26.15 -3.39 -18.92
C GLY A 108 -26.23 -2.29 -17.87
N GLU A 109 -25.95 -2.60 -16.59
CA GLU A 109 -25.92 -1.64 -15.48
C GLU A 109 -24.52 -1.12 -15.19
N ALA A 110 -23.59 -1.21 -16.15
CA ALA A 110 -22.19 -0.79 -15.98
C ALA A 110 -22.06 0.66 -15.47
N GLY A 111 -22.86 1.60 -16.01
CA GLY A 111 -22.87 2.99 -15.54
C GLY A 111 -23.27 3.12 -14.08
N ARG A 112 -24.28 2.37 -13.63
CA ARG A 112 -24.74 2.35 -12.24
C ARG A 112 -23.69 1.75 -11.32
N ALA A 113 -23.05 0.65 -11.71
CA ALA A 113 -21.96 0.04 -10.95
C ALA A 113 -20.75 0.99 -10.82
N LEU A 114 -20.35 1.64 -11.93
CA LEU A 114 -19.23 2.60 -11.92
C LEU A 114 -19.54 3.85 -11.08
N GLY A 115 -20.75 4.42 -11.20
CA GLY A 115 -21.16 5.55 -10.39
C GLY A 115 -21.14 5.24 -8.89
N ALA A 116 -21.54 4.02 -8.51
CA ALA A 116 -21.49 3.56 -7.13
C ALA A 116 -20.07 3.29 -6.63
N VAL A 117 -19.23 2.60 -7.40
CA VAL A 117 -17.86 2.27 -6.97
C VAL A 117 -16.99 3.52 -6.86
N LEU A 118 -17.10 4.46 -7.80
CA LEU A 118 -16.32 5.71 -7.77
C LEU A 118 -16.74 6.59 -6.59
N MET A 119 -18.04 6.69 -6.33
CA MET A 119 -18.52 7.52 -5.23
C MET A 119 -18.27 6.89 -3.85
N SER A 120 -18.44 5.58 -3.71
CA SER A 120 -18.08 4.88 -2.47
C SER A 120 -16.57 4.91 -2.21
N SER A 121 -15.75 4.81 -3.26
CA SER A 121 -14.29 4.99 -3.18
C SER A 121 -13.92 6.39 -2.70
N LEU A 122 -14.56 7.43 -3.24
CA LEU A 122 -14.36 8.81 -2.78
C LEU A 122 -14.68 8.95 -1.30
N ILE A 123 -15.87 8.51 -0.87
CA ILE A 123 -16.28 8.59 0.54
C ILE A 123 -15.32 7.80 1.42
N GLY A 124 -14.89 6.62 0.98
CA GLY A 124 -13.87 5.81 1.64
C GLY A 124 -12.55 6.57 1.81
N ALA A 125 -12.01 7.15 0.74
CA ALA A 125 -10.76 7.93 0.78
C ALA A 125 -10.86 9.11 1.75
N LEU A 126 -11.95 9.88 1.68
CA LEU A 126 -12.21 11.00 2.57
C LEU A 126 -12.31 10.55 4.03
N PHE A 127 -13.01 9.43 4.27
CA PHE A 127 -13.12 8.84 5.61
C PHE A 127 -11.75 8.37 6.13
N GLY A 128 -10.96 7.70 5.31
CA GLY A 128 -9.61 7.24 5.67
C GLY A 128 -8.66 8.41 5.98
N ALA A 129 -8.71 9.48 5.17
CA ALA A 129 -7.94 10.69 5.41
C ALA A 129 -8.36 11.42 6.70
N ALA A 130 -9.68 11.56 6.93
CA ALA A 130 -10.21 12.10 8.17
C ALA A 130 -9.81 11.25 9.37
N PHE A 131 -9.89 9.93 9.24
CA PHE A 131 -9.51 8.98 10.27
C PHE A 131 -8.02 9.10 10.64
N LEU A 132 -7.12 9.26 9.65
CA LEU A 132 -5.72 9.62 9.90
C LEU A 132 -5.61 10.95 10.65
N ALA A 133 -6.26 12.01 10.17
CA ALA A 133 -6.20 13.35 10.77
C ALA A 133 -6.63 13.37 12.25
N PHE A 134 -7.69 12.63 12.60
CA PHE A 134 -8.20 12.51 13.97
C PHE A 134 -7.38 11.55 14.84
N THR A 135 -6.67 10.59 14.23
CA THR A 135 -5.83 9.64 14.97
C THR A 135 -4.49 10.27 15.38
N ILE A 136 -3.96 11.23 14.62
CA ILE A 136 -2.71 11.95 14.94
C ILE A 136 -2.64 12.45 16.40
N PRO A 137 -3.62 13.22 16.94
CA PRO A 137 -3.55 13.70 18.32
C PRO A 137 -3.60 12.57 19.36
N ILE A 138 -4.23 11.43 19.03
CA ILE A 138 -4.35 10.26 19.91
C ILE A 138 -3.03 9.48 19.94
N VAL A 139 -2.40 9.31 18.78
CA VAL A 139 -1.17 8.50 18.63
C VAL A 139 0.09 9.26 19.03
N ARG A 140 0.11 10.59 18.88
CA ARG A 140 1.25 11.44 19.25
C ARG A 140 1.80 11.18 20.66
N PRO A 141 1.01 11.21 21.76
CA PRO A 141 1.54 10.95 23.10
C PRO A 141 2.08 9.52 23.27
N LEU A 142 1.48 8.55 22.58
CA LEU A 142 1.95 7.15 22.61
C LEU A 142 3.33 7.00 21.98
N VAL A 143 3.51 7.58 20.78
CA VAL A 143 4.79 7.55 20.05
C VAL A 143 5.89 8.29 20.81
N LEU A 144 5.56 9.43 21.42
CA LEU A 144 6.52 10.22 22.20
C LEU A 144 6.95 9.54 23.51
N ALA A 145 6.20 8.55 23.98
CA ALA A 145 6.60 7.75 25.13
C ALA A 145 7.65 6.69 24.80
N PHE A 146 7.99 6.46 23.53
CA PHE A 146 8.92 5.40 23.11
C PHE A 146 10.36 5.88 23.01
N GLY A 147 11.30 5.08 23.52
CA GLY A 147 12.73 5.29 23.38
C GLY A 147 13.35 4.31 22.39
N SER A 148 14.68 4.33 22.27
CA SER A 148 15.42 3.45 21.37
C SER A 148 15.07 1.95 21.52
N PRO A 149 14.91 1.39 22.75
CA PRO A 149 14.53 -0.01 22.90
C PRO A 149 13.16 -0.35 22.32
N GLU A 150 12.18 0.52 22.58
CA GLU A 150 10.82 0.34 22.05
C GLU A 150 10.78 0.49 20.53
N MET A 151 11.56 1.42 19.96
CA MET A 151 11.67 1.58 18.51
C MET A 151 12.31 0.36 17.84
N PHE A 152 13.34 -0.25 18.45
CA PHE A 152 13.89 -1.52 17.96
C PHE A 152 12.83 -2.63 17.95
N MET A 153 12.07 -2.76 19.03
CA MET A 153 10.99 -3.74 19.11
C MET A 153 9.84 -3.48 18.14
N LEU A 154 9.52 -2.21 17.85
CA LEU A 154 8.54 -1.85 16.83
C LEU A 154 8.98 -2.29 15.43
N ILE A 155 10.27 -2.16 15.10
CA ILE A 155 10.79 -2.65 13.83
C ILE A 155 10.66 -4.18 13.75
N LEU A 156 11.03 -4.90 14.81
CA LEU A 156 10.86 -6.36 14.88
C LEU A 156 9.39 -6.78 14.78
N LEU A 157 8.49 -6.06 15.45
CA LEU A 157 7.06 -6.26 15.36
C LEU A 157 6.57 -6.04 13.93
N GLY A 158 6.97 -4.94 13.29
CA GLY A 158 6.61 -4.62 11.90
C GLY A 158 7.08 -5.69 10.92
N LEU A 159 8.33 -6.15 11.04
CA LEU A 159 8.89 -7.25 10.26
C LEU A 159 8.11 -8.55 10.48
N THR A 160 7.75 -8.85 11.73
CA THR A 160 6.99 -10.06 12.07
C THR A 160 5.56 -9.99 11.52
N CYS A 161 4.87 -8.87 11.70
CA CYS A 161 3.51 -8.66 11.19
C CYS A 161 3.47 -8.77 9.66
N ILE A 162 4.32 -8.05 8.94
CA ILE A 162 4.34 -8.11 7.47
C ILE A 162 4.70 -9.51 6.98
N SER A 163 5.62 -10.21 7.66
CA SER A 163 6.02 -11.58 7.32
C SER A 163 4.89 -12.58 7.54
N THR A 164 4.16 -12.44 8.65
CA THR A 164 3.04 -13.31 9.01
C THR A 164 1.89 -13.16 8.01
N LEU A 165 1.63 -11.95 7.56
CA LEU A 165 0.42 -11.62 6.80
C LEU A 165 0.64 -11.62 5.28
N SER A 166 1.87 -11.47 4.81
CA SER A 166 2.19 -11.58 3.38
C SER A 166 2.16 -13.03 2.86
N GLY A 167 2.05 -14.03 3.74
CA GLY A 167 2.08 -15.44 3.38
C GLY A 167 0.91 -16.23 3.98
N HIS A 168 0.48 -17.29 3.28
CA HIS A 168 -0.62 -18.13 3.75
C HIS A 168 -0.11 -19.26 4.66
N GLY A 169 -0.57 -19.25 5.92
CA GLY A 169 -0.26 -20.28 6.91
C GLY A 169 1.21 -20.35 7.32
N LYS A 170 1.62 -21.48 7.92
CA LYS A 170 2.97 -21.67 8.51
C LYS A 170 4.10 -21.48 7.51
N ARG A 171 3.94 -22.01 6.29
CA ARG A 171 4.93 -21.86 5.21
C ARG A 171 5.07 -20.40 4.81
N GLY A 172 3.96 -19.68 4.72
CA GLY A 172 3.95 -18.25 4.41
C GLY A 172 4.73 -17.42 5.41
N LEU A 173 4.49 -17.64 6.71
CA LEU A 173 5.23 -16.97 7.78
C LEU A 173 6.75 -17.20 7.66
N LEU A 174 7.17 -18.45 7.49
CA LEU A 174 8.59 -18.79 7.38
C LEU A 174 9.24 -18.10 6.18
N LEU A 175 8.59 -18.16 5.02
CA LEU A 175 9.07 -17.47 3.81
C LEU A 175 9.10 -15.95 3.99
N GLY A 176 8.13 -15.39 4.73
CA GLY A 176 8.11 -13.97 5.11
C GLY A 176 9.30 -13.58 5.97
N LEU A 177 9.54 -14.31 7.06
CA LEU A 177 10.65 -14.05 7.97
C LEU A 177 11.99 -14.25 7.30
N MET A 178 12.13 -15.29 6.46
CA MET A 178 13.33 -15.52 5.64
C MET A 178 13.55 -14.38 4.65
N SER A 179 12.48 -13.92 3.99
CA SER A 179 12.54 -12.78 3.08
C SER A 179 12.94 -11.48 3.79
N GLY A 180 12.34 -11.20 4.95
CA GLY A 180 12.66 -10.01 5.75
C GLY A 180 14.07 -10.07 6.33
N GLY A 181 14.49 -11.23 6.82
CA GLY A 181 15.86 -11.47 7.26
C GLY A 181 16.87 -11.34 6.13
N PHE A 182 16.55 -11.81 4.92
CA PHE A 182 17.40 -11.64 3.75
C PHE A 182 17.53 -10.15 3.36
N GLY A 183 16.42 -9.41 3.36
CA GLY A 183 16.45 -7.96 3.17
C GLY A 183 17.29 -7.26 4.24
N PHE A 184 17.13 -7.65 5.51
CA PHE A 184 17.93 -7.13 6.62
C PHE A 184 19.42 -7.37 6.40
N LEU A 185 19.84 -8.58 6.01
CA LEU A 185 21.24 -8.88 5.70
C LEU A 185 21.77 -8.02 4.54
N CYS A 186 20.99 -7.84 3.48
CA CYS A 186 21.35 -6.94 2.37
C CYS A 186 21.50 -5.47 2.82
N SER A 187 20.77 -5.04 3.86
CA SER A 187 20.92 -3.68 4.41
C SER A 187 22.26 -3.46 5.12
N LEU A 188 22.91 -4.53 5.60
CA LEU A 188 24.19 -4.47 6.30
C LEU A 188 25.38 -4.34 5.35
N VAL A 189 25.16 -4.41 4.04
CA VAL A 189 26.22 -4.20 3.04
C VAL A 189 26.68 -2.75 3.08
N GLY A 190 27.99 -2.55 3.14
CA GLY A 190 28.66 -1.25 3.16
C GLY A 190 29.32 -0.94 4.49
N GLN A 191 29.56 0.35 4.72
CA GLN A 191 30.21 0.82 5.94
C GLN A 191 29.23 0.88 7.11
N ASP A 192 29.63 0.26 8.23
CA ASP A 192 28.95 0.39 9.51
C ASP A 192 29.06 1.83 10.04
N ARG A 193 27.93 2.45 10.40
CA ARG A 193 27.88 3.84 10.89
C ARG A 193 28.49 4.06 12.27
N GLN A 194 28.51 3.03 13.11
CA GLN A 194 29.01 3.07 14.49
C GLN A 194 30.49 2.70 14.57
N ALA A 195 30.87 1.58 13.94
CA ALA A 195 32.21 1.03 14.01
C ALA A 195 33.12 1.45 12.84
N GLY A 196 32.57 2.00 11.76
CA GLY A 196 33.32 2.37 10.55
C GLY A 196 33.85 1.19 9.74
N VAL A 197 33.52 -0.04 10.14
CA VAL A 197 33.97 -1.29 9.50
C VAL A 197 33.18 -1.57 8.23
N LEU A 198 33.89 -1.96 7.17
CA LEU A 198 33.29 -2.37 5.91
C LEU A 198 32.76 -3.81 6.01
N ARG A 199 31.48 -4.01 5.69
CA ARG A 199 30.81 -5.31 5.74
C ARG A 199 30.29 -5.69 4.37
N PHE A 200 30.58 -6.92 3.94
CA PHE A 200 30.08 -7.49 2.68
C PHE A 200 30.37 -6.65 1.42
N THR A 201 31.47 -5.88 1.42
CA THR A 201 31.84 -5.02 0.27
C THR A 201 32.66 -5.77 -0.78
N PHE A 202 33.19 -6.95 -0.46
CA PHE A 202 33.98 -7.81 -1.38
C PHE A 202 35.11 -7.07 -2.11
N GLY A 203 35.69 -6.03 -1.49
CA GLY A 203 36.74 -5.19 -2.08
C GLY A 203 36.25 -4.21 -3.16
N GLN A 204 34.95 -4.17 -3.46
CA GLN A 204 34.37 -3.29 -4.47
C GLN A 204 34.02 -1.92 -3.89
N LEU A 205 34.53 -0.84 -4.50
CA LEU A 205 34.29 0.54 -4.05
C LEU A 205 32.81 0.92 -4.07
N TYR A 206 32.07 0.49 -5.10
CA TYR A 206 30.63 0.70 -5.22
C TYR A 206 29.86 0.27 -3.96
N LEU A 207 30.25 -0.86 -3.36
CA LEU A 207 29.55 -1.42 -2.20
C LEU A 207 29.86 -0.71 -0.88
N TRP A 208 30.80 0.23 -0.82
CA TRP A 208 31.14 0.93 0.43
C TRP A 208 29.97 1.76 0.96
N ASN A 209 29.22 2.39 0.06
CA ASN A 209 28.00 3.14 0.40
C ASN A 209 26.79 2.22 0.67
N GLY A 210 26.96 0.91 0.47
CA GLY A 210 25.91 -0.10 0.50
C GLY A 210 25.12 -0.15 -0.80
N LEU A 211 24.10 -1.01 -0.81
CA LEU A 211 23.21 -1.15 -1.96
C LEU A 211 22.25 0.05 -2.04
N SER A 212 22.12 0.65 -3.22
CA SER A 212 21.15 1.72 -3.42
C SER A 212 19.73 1.17 -3.37
N ILE A 213 18.84 1.89 -2.66
CA ILE A 213 17.45 1.48 -2.49
C ILE A 213 16.68 1.47 -3.81
N ILE A 214 16.97 2.40 -4.73
CA ILE A 214 16.24 2.54 -5.98
C ILE A 214 16.41 1.29 -6.87
N PRO A 215 17.65 0.87 -7.25
CA PRO A 215 17.85 -0.35 -8.01
C PRO A 215 17.29 -1.61 -7.34
N VAL A 216 17.39 -1.73 -6.01
CA VAL A 216 16.86 -2.87 -5.26
C VAL A 216 15.33 -2.93 -5.37
N VAL A 217 14.65 -1.80 -5.14
CA VAL A 217 13.19 -1.72 -5.15
C VAL A 217 12.63 -1.91 -6.57
N ILE A 218 13.22 -1.25 -7.57
CA ILE A 218 12.84 -1.43 -8.98
C ILE A 218 13.12 -2.88 -9.43
N GLY A 219 14.28 -3.44 -9.08
CA GLY A 219 14.62 -4.82 -9.39
C GLY A 219 13.59 -5.79 -8.83
N LEU A 220 13.24 -5.64 -7.55
CA LEU A 220 12.36 -6.58 -6.87
C LEU A 220 10.87 -6.49 -7.29
N PHE A 221 10.41 -5.30 -7.71
CA PHE A 221 8.97 -5.04 -7.97
C PHE A 221 8.62 -4.64 -9.40
N ALA A 222 9.55 -4.24 -10.24
CA ALA A 222 9.26 -3.87 -11.62
C ALA A 222 9.63 -4.98 -12.60
N ILE A 223 10.84 -5.55 -12.46
CA ILE A 223 11.33 -6.59 -13.36
C ILE A 223 10.41 -7.83 -13.39
N PRO A 224 9.97 -8.40 -12.24
CA PRO A 224 9.14 -9.60 -12.27
C PRO A 224 7.78 -9.35 -12.92
N GLU A 225 7.21 -8.18 -12.72
CA GLU A 225 5.94 -7.74 -13.29
C GLU A 225 6.04 -7.52 -14.78
N ILE A 226 7.13 -6.92 -15.27
CA ILE A 226 7.39 -6.78 -16.71
C ILE A 226 7.52 -8.17 -17.36
N ILE A 227 8.23 -9.10 -16.71
CA ILE A 227 8.35 -10.48 -17.20
C ILE A 227 6.99 -11.18 -17.20
N ASP A 228 6.22 -11.09 -16.11
CA ASP A 228 4.89 -11.72 -16.01
C ASP A 228 3.93 -11.14 -17.07
N LEU A 229 3.95 -9.82 -17.28
CA LEU A 229 3.16 -9.14 -18.31
C LEU A 229 3.59 -9.57 -19.72
N ALA A 230 4.89 -9.74 -19.97
CA ALA A 230 5.43 -10.25 -21.23
C ALA A 230 5.02 -11.72 -21.48
N VAL A 231 5.07 -12.57 -20.46
CA VAL A 231 4.75 -14.00 -20.53
C VAL A 231 3.25 -14.22 -20.73
N ARG A 232 2.41 -13.49 -19.99
CA ARG A 232 0.95 -13.61 -20.12
C ARG A 232 0.49 -13.23 -21.52
N GLY A 233 1.15 -12.27 -22.17
CA GLY A 233 0.85 -11.85 -23.55
C GLY A 233 -0.59 -11.35 -23.72
N THR A 234 -1.31 -11.10 -22.63
CA THR A 234 -2.74 -10.92 -22.67
C THR A 234 -3.09 -9.44 -22.87
N GLY A 235 -3.42 -9.07 -24.10
CA GLY A 235 -4.33 -7.95 -24.31
C GLY A 235 -5.72 -8.41 -23.88
N ILE A 236 -6.13 -8.11 -22.65
CA ILE A 236 -7.48 -8.48 -22.19
C ILE A 236 -8.37 -7.26 -22.20
N ALA A 237 -8.97 -7.05 -23.36
CA ALA A 237 -10.35 -6.62 -23.43
C ALA A 237 -10.95 -7.35 -24.61
N GLY A 238 -11.83 -8.31 -24.34
CA GLY A 238 -12.75 -8.76 -25.38
C GLY A 238 -13.55 -7.53 -25.86
N ASN A 239 -13.92 -7.52 -27.15
CA ASN A 239 -14.90 -6.58 -27.69
C ASN A 239 -16.25 -6.81 -27.03
N VAL A 240 -16.41 -6.39 -25.78
CA VAL A 240 -17.72 -6.27 -25.15
C VAL A 240 -18.18 -4.85 -25.46
N PRO A 241 -19.11 -4.65 -26.41
CA PRO A 241 -19.66 -3.34 -26.67
C PRO A 241 -20.50 -2.93 -25.46
N PHE A 242 -19.86 -2.29 -24.49
CA PHE A 242 -20.59 -1.54 -23.49
C PHE A 242 -21.25 -0.37 -24.22
N GLY A 243 -22.58 -0.24 -24.11
CA GLY A 243 -23.29 0.93 -24.65
C GLY A 243 -22.83 2.24 -24.01
N LYS A 244 -23.60 3.32 -24.13
CA LYS A 244 -23.27 4.59 -23.45
C LYS A 244 -23.22 4.40 -21.93
N LEU A 245 -22.03 4.22 -21.37
CA LEU A 245 -21.75 4.00 -19.95
C LEU A 245 -22.29 5.10 -19.05
N GLY A 246 -22.48 6.32 -19.56
CA GLY A 246 -23.04 7.44 -18.83
C GLY A 246 -24.49 7.21 -18.36
N LYS A 247 -25.21 6.24 -18.95
CA LYS A 247 -26.56 5.89 -18.51
C LYS A 247 -26.49 5.10 -17.19
N GLY A 248 -27.15 5.59 -16.14
CA GLY A 248 -27.20 4.96 -14.81
C GLY A 248 -26.15 5.45 -13.81
N VAL A 249 -25.16 6.25 -14.23
CA VAL A 249 -24.11 6.79 -13.32
C VAL A 249 -24.71 7.62 -12.19
N LYS A 250 -25.65 8.49 -12.51
CA LYS A 250 -26.39 9.29 -11.51
C LYS A 250 -27.12 8.40 -10.51
N ASP A 251 -27.64 7.25 -10.96
CA ASP A 251 -28.34 6.31 -10.08
C ASP A 251 -27.35 5.60 -9.17
N GLY A 252 -26.17 5.19 -9.68
CA GLY A 252 -25.09 4.65 -8.85
C GLY A 252 -24.62 5.61 -7.76
N ILE A 253 -24.46 6.88 -8.10
CA ILE A 253 -24.13 7.94 -7.12
C ILE A 253 -25.24 8.05 -6.07
N LYS A 254 -26.51 8.12 -6.49
CA LYS A 254 -27.66 8.18 -5.55
C LYS A 254 -27.71 6.96 -4.64
N GLU A 255 -27.45 5.75 -5.15
CA GLU A 255 -27.42 4.52 -4.34
C GLU A 255 -26.34 4.57 -3.27
N THR A 256 -25.20 5.20 -3.55
CA THR A 256 -24.15 5.40 -2.55
C THR A 256 -24.66 6.21 -1.35
N PHE A 257 -25.47 7.24 -1.60
CA PHE A 257 -26.11 8.04 -0.54
C PHE A 257 -27.31 7.34 0.10
N ARG A 258 -28.06 6.53 -0.66
CA ARG A 258 -29.15 5.70 -0.11
C ARG A 258 -28.61 4.66 0.88
N HIS A 259 -27.45 4.09 0.57
CA HIS A 259 -26.74 3.13 1.41
C HIS A 259 -25.57 3.77 2.18
N PHE A 260 -25.66 5.06 2.49
CA PHE A 260 -24.58 5.84 3.12
C PHE A 260 -24.01 5.16 4.38
N TRP A 261 -24.88 4.64 5.25
CA TRP A 261 -24.44 3.95 6.47
C TRP A 261 -23.71 2.63 6.23
N LEU A 262 -23.98 1.94 5.11
CA LEU A 262 -23.17 0.79 4.72
C LEU A 262 -21.78 1.25 4.30
N THR A 263 -21.71 2.28 3.43
CA THR A 263 -20.45 2.88 2.97
C THR A 263 -19.58 3.33 4.14
N ILE A 264 -20.15 4.01 5.15
CA ILE A 264 -19.42 4.44 6.35
C ILE A 264 -18.95 3.26 7.20
N ARG A 265 -19.80 2.25 7.45
CA ARG A 265 -19.40 1.05 8.21
C ARG A 265 -18.28 0.29 7.51
N CYS A 266 -18.35 0.13 6.19
CA CYS A 266 -17.30 -0.49 5.40
C CYS A 266 -16.03 0.37 5.35
N SER A 267 -16.16 1.70 5.33
CA SER A 267 -15.00 2.61 5.45
C SER A 267 -14.32 2.49 6.81
N LEU A 268 -15.09 2.32 7.88
CA LEU A 268 -14.54 2.06 9.21
C LEU A 268 -13.80 0.72 9.26
N ILE A 269 -14.38 -0.34 8.69
CA ILE A 269 -13.72 -1.65 8.56
C ILE A 269 -12.39 -1.51 7.80
N GLY A 270 -12.41 -0.80 6.66
CA GLY A 270 -11.21 -0.53 5.87
C GLY A 270 -10.15 0.24 6.66
N SER A 271 -10.54 1.29 7.36
CA SER A 271 -9.64 2.06 8.21
C SER A 271 -9.05 1.24 9.36
N LEU A 272 -9.86 0.44 10.06
CA LEU A 272 -9.39 -0.41 11.15
C LEU A 272 -8.40 -1.49 10.66
N ILE A 273 -8.69 -2.12 9.52
CA ILE A 273 -7.78 -3.08 8.89
C ILE A 273 -6.52 -2.36 8.37
N GLY A 274 -6.64 -1.12 7.91
CA GLY A 274 -5.51 -0.32 7.43
C GLY A 274 -4.48 0.03 8.53
N ILE A 275 -4.91 0.23 9.77
CA ILE A 275 -3.98 0.44 10.90
C ILE A 275 -3.15 -0.82 11.16
N LEU A 276 -3.71 -2.00 10.90
CA LEU A 276 -3.06 -3.27 11.19
C LEU A 276 -1.96 -3.57 10.16
N PRO A 277 -0.68 -3.58 10.56
CA PRO A 277 0.42 -3.74 9.62
C PRO A 277 0.33 -5.06 8.88
N GLY A 278 0.41 -5.03 7.55
CA GLY A 278 0.53 -6.24 6.72
C GLY A 278 -0.78 -6.91 6.31
N LEU A 279 -1.95 -6.50 6.84
CA LEU A 279 -3.25 -7.09 6.43
C LEU A 279 -3.67 -6.69 5.01
N GLY A 280 -3.20 -5.55 4.51
CA GLY A 280 -3.38 -5.11 3.12
C GLY A 280 -4.84 -4.80 2.72
N GLY A 281 -5.03 -4.31 1.49
CA GLY A 281 -6.36 -3.92 0.99
C GLY A 281 -7.29 -5.10 0.64
N GLY A 282 -6.73 -6.24 0.24
CA GLY A 282 -7.53 -7.41 -0.14
C GLY A 282 -8.35 -7.99 1.02
N VAL A 283 -7.77 -8.04 2.24
CA VAL A 283 -8.51 -8.48 3.43
C VAL A 283 -9.62 -7.49 3.76
N ALA A 284 -9.34 -6.18 3.70
CA ALA A 284 -10.34 -5.14 3.93
C ALA A 284 -11.54 -5.26 2.98
N GLN A 285 -11.29 -5.51 1.69
CA GLN A 285 -12.33 -5.74 0.69
C GLN A 285 -13.19 -6.98 0.97
N TRP A 286 -12.59 -8.12 1.29
CA TRP A 286 -13.36 -9.34 1.56
C TRP A 286 -14.16 -9.27 2.86
N VAL A 287 -13.59 -8.65 3.91
CA VAL A 287 -14.31 -8.44 5.17
C VAL A 287 -15.47 -7.46 4.98
N SER A 288 -15.28 -6.39 4.21
CA SER A 288 -16.36 -5.44 3.93
C SER A 288 -17.44 -6.05 3.01
N TYR A 289 -17.06 -6.91 2.06
CA TYR A 289 -18.00 -7.70 1.27
C TYR A 289 -18.86 -8.59 2.17
N ALA A 290 -18.23 -9.38 3.05
CA ALA A 290 -18.92 -10.23 4.00
C ALA A 290 -19.84 -9.43 4.93
N HIS A 291 -19.39 -8.27 5.40
CA HIS A 291 -20.21 -7.36 6.21
C HIS A 291 -21.42 -6.81 5.45
N ALA A 292 -21.26 -6.51 4.16
CA ALA A 292 -22.34 -6.07 3.29
C ALA A 292 -23.38 -7.19 3.09
N THR A 293 -22.93 -8.43 2.85
CA THR A 293 -23.82 -9.60 2.74
C THR A 293 -24.56 -9.89 4.04
N GLN A 294 -23.88 -9.81 5.19
CA GLN A 294 -24.50 -10.00 6.51
C GLN A 294 -25.49 -8.89 6.87
N SER A 295 -25.30 -7.68 6.34
CA SER A 295 -26.22 -6.56 6.54
C SER A 295 -27.54 -6.71 5.76
N ALA A 296 -27.65 -7.68 4.86
CA ALA A 296 -28.89 -7.99 4.16
C ALA A 296 -29.93 -8.63 5.11
N LYS A 297 -31.17 -8.14 5.03
CA LYS A 297 -32.24 -8.49 5.97
C LYS A 297 -33.03 -9.71 5.53
N THR A 298 -33.26 -9.85 4.23
CA THR A 298 -34.04 -10.95 3.65
C THR A 298 -33.13 -11.98 2.96
N GLU A 299 -33.64 -13.19 2.79
CA GLU A 299 -32.92 -14.25 2.06
C GLU A 299 -32.78 -13.93 0.58
N GLU A 300 -33.78 -13.29 -0.02
CA GLU A 300 -33.74 -12.77 -1.40
C GLU A 300 -32.63 -11.73 -1.59
N GLU A 301 -32.49 -10.80 -0.64
CA GLU A 301 -31.41 -9.82 -0.65
C GLU A 301 -30.03 -10.48 -0.57
N ARG A 302 -29.88 -11.53 0.25
CA ARG A 302 -28.62 -12.29 0.34
C ARG A 302 -28.32 -13.06 -0.94
N ALA A 303 -29.34 -13.65 -1.56
CA ALA A 303 -29.22 -14.39 -2.81
C ALA A 303 -28.87 -13.51 -4.02
N GLY A 304 -28.98 -12.18 -3.88
CA GLY A 304 -28.57 -11.19 -4.88
C GLY A 304 -27.05 -10.94 -4.96
N PHE A 305 -26.32 -11.15 -3.86
CA PHE A 305 -24.86 -11.05 -3.84
C PHE A 305 -24.22 -12.11 -4.74
N GLY A 306 -23.17 -11.74 -5.46
CA GLY A 306 -22.55 -12.55 -6.52
C GLY A 306 -23.32 -12.55 -7.84
N LYS A 307 -24.49 -11.89 -7.90
CA LYS A 307 -25.30 -11.75 -9.11
C LYS A 307 -25.45 -10.29 -9.53
N GLY A 308 -24.80 -9.34 -8.86
CA GLY A 308 -24.83 -7.93 -9.17
C GLY A 308 -25.63 -7.09 -8.18
N ASP A 309 -25.49 -7.34 -6.88
CA ASP A 309 -26.01 -6.47 -5.83
C ASP A 309 -25.09 -5.25 -5.64
N ILE A 310 -25.66 -4.05 -5.70
CA ILE A 310 -24.93 -2.78 -5.58
C ILE A 310 -24.14 -2.67 -4.25
N ARG A 311 -24.64 -3.28 -3.17
CA ARG A 311 -23.98 -3.28 -1.85
C ARG A 311 -22.66 -4.04 -1.88
N GLY A 312 -22.57 -5.08 -2.72
CA GLY A 312 -21.35 -5.84 -3.00
C GLY A 312 -20.29 -5.04 -3.77
N VAL A 313 -20.64 -3.88 -4.34
CA VAL A 313 -19.71 -2.93 -4.97
C VAL A 313 -19.36 -1.80 -4.01
N LEU A 314 -20.36 -1.23 -3.32
CA LEU A 314 -20.19 -0.11 -2.38
C LEU A 314 -19.28 -0.45 -1.20
N GLY A 315 -19.47 -1.63 -0.60
CA GLY A 315 -18.71 -2.04 0.59
C GLY A 315 -17.21 -2.21 0.30
N PRO A 316 -16.83 -3.05 -0.68
CA PRO A 316 -15.44 -3.22 -1.09
C PRO A 316 -14.77 -1.95 -1.59
N GLY A 317 -15.45 -1.14 -2.42
CA GLY A 317 -14.90 0.12 -2.92
C GLY A 317 -14.55 1.11 -1.80
N ALA A 318 -15.47 1.29 -0.84
CA ALA A 318 -15.25 2.15 0.32
C ALA A 318 -14.11 1.65 1.23
N ALA A 319 -14.06 0.34 1.50
CA ALA A 319 -13.03 -0.25 2.36
C ALA A 319 -11.64 -0.18 1.74
N ASN A 320 -11.53 -0.38 0.42
CA ASN A 320 -10.25 -0.33 -0.28
C ASN A 320 -9.58 1.05 -0.15
N ASN A 321 -10.36 2.12 -0.34
CA ASN A 321 -9.84 3.48 -0.34
C ASN A 321 -9.67 4.09 1.07
N SER A 322 -10.53 3.74 2.02
CA SER A 322 -10.36 4.15 3.43
C SER A 322 -9.11 3.54 4.08
N LYS A 323 -8.79 2.28 3.72
CA LYS A 323 -7.56 1.60 4.14
C LYS A 323 -6.31 2.38 3.72
N GLU A 324 -6.30 3.09 2.60
CA GLU A 324 -5.09 3.80 2.16
C GLU A 324 -4.73 4.97 3.08
N GLY A 325 -5.73 5.77 3.48
CA GLY A 325 -5.53 6.82 4.48
C GLY A 325 -5.15 6.26 5.85
N ALA A 326 -5.81 5.20 6.30
CA ALA A 326 -5.49 4.59 7.59
C ALA A 326 -4.13 3.85 7.60
N GLY A 327 -3.70 3.31 6.46
CA GLY A 327 -2.42 2.66 6.28
C GLY A 327 -1.22 3.58 6.48
N LEU A 328 -1.42 4.89 6.33
CA LEU A 328 -0.40 5.88 6.67
C LEU A 328 -0.21 6.07 8.17
N ILE A 329 -1.21 5.75 9.02
CA ILE A 329 -1.10 5.92 10.47
C ILE A 329 0.11 5.16 11.03
N PRO A 330 0.22 3.82 10.90
CA PRO A 330 1.37 3.11 11.45
C PRO A 330 2.68 3.45 10.72
N THR A 331 2.57 3.76 9.43
CA THR A 331 3.69 4.09 8.55
C THR A 331 4.39 5.36 8.99
N VAL A 332 3.61 6.42 9.23
CA VAL A 332 4.11 7.74 9.63
C VAL A 332 4.46 7.78 11.11
N ALA A 333 3.63 7.18 11.97
CA ALA A 333 3.76 7.29 13.42
C ALA A 333 4.83 6.36 14.01
N PHE A 334 4.95 5.14 13.48
CA PHE A 334 5.82 4.10 14.03
C PHE A 334 6.91 3.63 13.06
N GLY A 335 6.90 4.09 11.81
CA GLY A 335 7.80 3.57 10.77
C GLY A 335 7.49 2.13 10.37
N ILE A 336 6.25 1.69 10.59
CA ILE A 336 5.80 0.33 10.26
C ILE A 336 4.78 0.42 9.11
N PRO A 337 5.05 -0.15 7.93
CA PRO A 337 4.14 -0.04 6.80
C PRO A 337 2.81 -0.75 7.05
N GLY A 338 1.71 -0.05 6.81
CA GLY A 338 0.36 -0.63 6.85
C GLY A 338 0.09 -1.64 5.73
N SER A 339 0.81 -1.53 4.61
CA SER A 339 0.65 -2.42 3.44
C SER A 339 1.92 -2.49 2.59
N SER A 340 1.91 -3.33 1.55
CA SER A 340 3.01 -3.46 0.59
C SER A 340 3.37 -2.13 -0.09
N GLY A 341 2.36 -1.36 -0.52
CA GLY A 341 2.58 -0.02 -1.10
C GLY A 341 3.25 0.94 -0.11
N MET A 342 2.83 0.89 1.16
CA MET A 342 3.43 1.70 2.22
C MET A 342 4.88 1.28 2.53
N ALA A 343 5.26 0.01 2.36
CA ALA A 343 6.66 -0.41 2.50
C ALA A 343 7.55 0.21 1.41
N ILE A 344 7.04 0.35 0.18
CA ILE A 344 7.75 1.05 -0.90
C ILE A 344 7.79 2.56 -0.61
N LEU A 345 6.67 3.15 -0.15
CA LEU A 345 6.61 4.54 0.26
C LEU A 345 7.61 4.84 1.39
N MET A 346 7.83 3.91 2.34
CA MET A 346 8.88 4.07 3.36
C MET A 346 10.25 4.30 2.71
N GLY A 347 10.55 3.63 1.61
CA GLY A 347 11.77 3.90 0.86
C GLY A 347 11.88 5.35 0.41
N ALA A 348 10.76 5.95 -0.01
CA ALA A 348 10.70 7.36 -0.41
C ALA A 348 11.00 8.30 0.77
N PHE A 349 10.48 8.00 1.97
CA PHE A 349 10.82 8.77 3.17
C PHE A 349 12.34 8.84 3.38
N PHE A 350 13.02 7.69 3.34
CA PHE A 350 14.47 7.64 3.53
C PHE A 350 15.25 8.31 2.39
N LEU A 351 14.79 8.20 1.13
CA LEU A 351 15.37 8.93 0.01
C LEU A 351 15.30 10.45 0.21
N LEU A 352 14.20 10.93 0.78
CA LEU A 352 13.99 12.35 1.09
C LEU A 352 14.66 12.79 2.40
N GLY A 353 15.44 11.90 3.04
CA GLY A 353 16.13 12.17 4.30
C GLY A 353 15.20 12.26 5.51
N ILE A 354 13.97 11.74 5.40
CA ILE A 354 12.99 11.74 6.50
C ILE A 354 12.94 10.34 7.10
N VAL A 355 13.08 10.26 8.43
CA VAL A 355 12.88 9.01 9.17
C VAL A 355 11.47 9.04 9.79
N PRO A 356 10.56 8.16 9.33
CA PRO A 356 9.22 8.05 9.91
C PRO A 356 9.28 7.65 11.40
N GLY A 357 8.31 8.11 12.20
CA GLY A 357 8.32 7.91 13.64
C GLY A 357 7.90 9.16 14.42
N PRO A 358 8.43 9.38 15.64
CA PRO A 358 8.10 10.53 16.48
C PRO A 358 8.31 11.90 15.82
N ASP A 359 9.31 12.02 14.96
CA ASP A 359 9.62 13.27 14.24
C ASP A 359 8.52 13.68 13.27
N MET A 360 7.76 12.73 12.72
CA MET A 360 6.61 13.03 11.85
C MET A 360 5.44 13.67 12.58
N LEU A 361 5.27 13.35 13.86
CA LEU A 361 4.21 13.91 14.70
C LEU A 361 4.68 15.11 15.53
N THR A 362 5.92 15.56 15.30
CA THR A 362 6.50 16.74 15.95
C THR A 362 7.08 17.69 14.92
N LYS A 363 8.30 17.47 14.45
CA LYS A 363 9.02 18.35 13.51
C LYS A 363 8.34 18.45 12.15
N HIS A 364 7.81 17.34 11.64
CA HIS A 364 7.18 17.26 10.33
C HIS A 364 5.65 17.17 10.40
N LEU A 365 5.03 17.71 11.45
CA LEU A 365 3.59 17.62 11.65
C LEU A 365 2.80 18.24 10.48
N THR A 366 3.21 19.40 9.98
CA THR A 366 2.60 20.05 8.81
C THR A 366 2.71 19.18 7.55
N LEU A 367 3.82 18.46 7.39
CA LEU A 367 4.02 17.53 6.28
C LEU A 367 3.11 16.29 6.41
N THR A 368 2.92 15.78 7.63
CA THR A 368 1.96 14.70 7.91
C THR A 368 0.54 15.11 7.54
N TYR A 369 0.11 16.32 7.92
CA TYR A 369 -1.20 16.84 7.49
C TYR A 369 -1.26 17.15 6.00
N SER A 370 -0.14 17.51 5.36
CA SER A 370 -0.08 17.63 3.90
C SER A 370 -0.41 16.30 3.22
N MET A 371 0.06 15.15 3.73
CA MET A 371 -0.29 13.83 3.20
C MET A 371 -1.80 13.53 3.31
N VAL A 372 -2.44 13.93 4.42
CA VAL A 372 -3.90 13.84 4.59
C VAL A 372 -4.60 14.59 3.45
N TRP A 373 -4.21 15.84 3.21
CA TRP A 373 -4.79 16.68 2.17
C TRP A 373 -4.50 16.18 0.77
N THR A 374 -3.33 15.60 0.51
CA THR A 374 -3.05 14.96 -0.78
C THR A 374 -4.07 13.86 -1.07
N ILE A 375 -4.34 12.96 -0.11
CA ILE A 375 -5.32 11.88 -0.31
C ILE A 375 -6.70 12.46 -0.61
N VAL A 376 -7.12 13.48 0.14
CA VAL A 376 -8.42 14.16 -0.06
C VAL A 376 -8.50 14.76 -1.46
N LEU A 377 -7.54 15.61 -1.83
CA LEU A 377 -7.57 16.35 -3.09
C LEU A 377 -7.41 15.42 -4.30
N ALA A 378 -6.46 14.49 -4.25
CA ALA A 378 -6.22 13.54 -5.33
C ALA A 378 -7.46 12.70 -5.66
N ASN A 379 -8.14 12.18 -4.63
CA ASN A 379 -9.34 11.37 -4.82
C ASN A 379 -10.54 12.20 -5.31
N ILE A 380 -10.72 13.42 -4.80
CA ILE A 380 -11.76 14.33 -5.30
C ILE A 380 -11.54 14.62 -6.79
N ILE A 381 -10.30 14.98 -7.16
CA ILE A 381 -9.94 15.32 -8.54
C ILE A 381 -10.16 14.11 -9.44
N ILE A 382 -9.64 12.93 -9.08
CA ILE A 382 -9.74 11.79 -9.99
C ILE A 382 -11.17 11.28 -10.14
N VAL A 383 -11.96 11.26 -9.06
CA VAL A 383 -13.34 10.80 -9.15
C VAL A 383 -14.15 11.77 -10.00
N ALA A 384 -13.93 13.08 -9.87
CA ALA A 384 -14.54 14.07 -10.75
C ALA A 384 -14.16 13.84 -12.23
N VAL A 385 -12.88 13.63 -12.53
CA VAL A 385 -12.39 13.33 -13.88
C VAL A 385 -13.01 12.03 -14.41
N CYS A 386 -13.03 10.96 -13.61
CA CYS A 386 -13.60 9.68 -14.00
C CYS A 386 -15.09 9.77 -14.31
N LEU A 387 -15.85 10.49 -13.49
CA LEU A 387 -17.29 10.70 -13.71
C LEU A 387 -17.55 11.55 -14.96
N LEU A 388 -16.73 12.56 -15.22
CA LEU A 388 -16.86 13.43 -16.39
C LEU A 388 -16.54 12.69 -17.70
N PHE A 389 -15.49 11.86 -17.69
CA PHE A 389 -15.01 11.13 -18.88
C PHE A 389 -15.48 9.68 -18.96
N ILE A 390 -16.45 9.26 -18.14
CA ILE A 390 -16.87 7.86 -17.98
C ILE A 390 -17.19 7.12 -19.30
N ASN A 391 -17.79 7.82 -20.28
CA ASN A 391 -18.09 7.25 -21.59
C ASN A 391 -16.83 6.91 -22.40
N HIS A 392 -15.74 7.64 -22.20
CA HIS A 392 -14.46 7.42 -22.88
C HIS A 392 -13.61 6.35 -22.17
N LEU A 393 -13.86 6.10 -20.87
CA LEU A 393 -13.12 5.10 -20.08
C LEU A 393 -13.33 3.66 -20.58
N ALA A 394 -14.51 3.36 -21.15
CA ALA A 394 -14.80 2.05 -21.77
C ALA A 394 -13.80 1.69 -22.88
N ASN A 395 -13.33 2.69 -23.62
CA ASN A 395 -12.43 2.49 -24.75
C ASN A 395 -10.96 2.47 -24.30
N LEU A 396 -10.61 3.24 -23.26
CA LEU A 396 -9.25 3.37 -22.73
C LEU A 396 -8.71 2.07 -22.10
N THR A 397 -9.60 1.22 -21.61
CA THR A 397 -9.31 -0.06 -20.95
C THR A 397 -8.93 -1.18 -21.94
N THR A 398 -9.05 -0.95 -23.26
CA THR A 398 -8.76 -1.94 -24.32
C THR A 398 -7.30 -1.94 -24.80
N ILE A 399 -6.46 -1.07 -24.22
CA ILE A 399 -5.06 -0.92 -24.62
C ILE A 399 -4.26 -2.18 -24.24
N ARG A 400 -3.51 -2.73 -25.20
CA ARG A 400 -2.67 -3.91 -24.99
C ARG A 400 -1.48 -3.56 -24.09
N GLY A 401 -1.43 -4.14 -22.89
CA GLY A 401 -0.32 -3.97 -21.94
C GLY A 401 1.06 -4.34 -22.49
N SER A 402 1.11 -5.19 -23.54
CA SER A 402 2.35 -5.57 -24.23
C SER A 402 3.15 -4.39 -24.80
N LEU A 403 2.51 -3.27 -25.19
CA LEU A 403 3.22 -2.09 -25.69
C LEU A 403 3.96 -1.31 -24.59
N ILE A 404 3.60 -1.54 -23.33
CA ILE A 404 4.12 -0.79 -22.18
C ILE A 404 5.45 -1.37 -21.71
N ASN A 405 5.66 -2.68 -21.86
CA ASN A 405 6.85 -3.39 -21.42
C ASN A 405 8.18 -2.76 -21.85
N PRO A 406 8.44 -2.45 -23.14
CA PRO A 406 9.72 -1.88 -23.55
C PRO A 406 9.97 -0.49 -22.94
N VAL A 407 8.92 0.33 -22.81
CA VAL A 407 9.01 1.67 -22.22
C VAL A 407 9.30 1.56 -20.72
N VAL A 408 8.58 0.70 -20.01
CA VAL A 408 8.80 0.50 -18.57
C VAL A 408 10.17 -0.09 -18.29
N LEU A 409 10.64 -1.03 -19.10
CA LEU A 409 11.98 -1.60 -18.96
C LEU A 409 13.04 -0.51 -19.14
N LEU A 410 12.92 0.33 -20.17
CA LEU A 410 13.81 1.48 -20.38
C LEU A 410 13.79 2.42 -19.16
N LEU A 411 12.61 2.74 -18.62
CA LEU A 411 12.48 3.56 -17.43
C LEU A 411 13.12 2.91 -16.18
N CYS A 412 13.07 1.58 -16.05
CA CYS A 412 13.76 0.87 -14.95
C CYS A 412 15.28 1.07 -15.03
N PHE A 413 15.86 0.89 -16.21
CA PHE A 413 17.30 1.04 -16.41
C PHE A 413 17.75 2.49 -16.23
N ILE A 414 17.03 3.45 -16.81
CA ILE A 414 17.30 4.88 -16.61
C ILE A 414 17.16 5.23 -15.12
N GLY A 415 16.06 4.83 -14.50
CA GLY A 415 15.77 5.10 -13.09
C GLY A 415 16.83 4.56 -12.15
N ALA A 416 17.27 3.31 -12.35
CA ALA A 416 18.35 2.73 -11.57
C ALA A 416 19.68 3.47 -11.77
N TYR A 417 20.08 3.74 -13.03
CA TYR A 417 21.34 4.41 -13.32
C TYR A 417 21.41 5.83 -12.74
N THR A 418 20.32 6.60 -12.87
CA THR A 418 20.28 8.00 -12.38
C THR A 418 20.37 8.13 -10.86
N SER A 419 20.27 7.03 -10.10
CA SER A 419 20.39 7.05 -8.63
C SER A 419 21.77 7.53 -8.19
N ASN A 420 22.86 6.91 -8.67
CA ASN A 420 24.23 7.31 -8.33
C ASN A 420 25.08 7.66 -9.55
N ASN A 421 24.52 7.58 -10.77
CA ASN A 421 25.24 7.65 -12.04
C ASN A 421 26.38 6.60 -12.09
N ASP A 422 26.12 5.41 -11.56
CA ASP A 422 27.07 4.30 -11.49
C ASP A 422 26.50 3.07 -12.21
N ILE A 423 27.35 2.37 -12.96
CA ILE A 423 26.98 1.12 -13.65
C ILE A 423 26.67 0.01 -12.64
N GLY A 424 27.25 0.06 -11.45
CA GLY A 424 26.94 -0.85 -10.35
C GLY A 424 25.46 -0.88 -10.00
N ASP A 425 24.75 0.25 -10.13
CA ASP A 425 23.29 0.32 -9.92
C ASP A 425 22.53 -0.54 -10.94
N LEU A 426 23.02 -0.64 -12.18
CA LEU A 426 22.41 -1.50 -13.20
C LEU A 426 22.64 -2.98 -12.91
N ILE A 427 23.81 -3.33 -12.38
CA ILE A 427 24.12 -4.71 -11.97
C ILE A 427 23.23 -5.10 -10.78
N VAL A 428 23.10 -4.22 -9.79
CA VAL A 428 22.20 -4.42 -8.64
C VAL A 428 20.75 -4.56 -9.11
N LEU A 429 20.28 -3.71 -10.02
CA LEU A 429 18.95 -3.81 -10.62
C LEU A 429 18.72 -5.21 -11.22
N MET A 430 19.68 -5.72 -12.00
CA MET A 430 19.56 -7.03 -12.65
C MET A 430 19.59 -8.18 -11.65
N ILE A 431 20.48 -8.13 -10.65
CA ILE A 431 20.56 -9.14 -9.58
C ILE A 431 19.24 -9.19 -8.81
N PHE A 432 18.75 -8.04 -8.34
CA PHE A 432 17.48 -7.98 -7.59
C PHE A 432 16.26 -8.21 -8.48
N GLY A 433 16.37 -7.96 -9.79
CA GLY A 433 15.44 -8.41 -10.82
C GLY A 433 15.29 -9.92 -10.84
N GLY A 434 16.42 -10.64 -10.89
CA GLY A 434 16.46 -12.10 -10.80
C GLY A 434 15.92 -12.60 -9.46
N VAL A 435 16.35 -12.02 -8.34
CA VAL A 435 15.84 -12.36 -7.00
C VAL A 435 14.33 -12.16 -6.93
N GLY A 436 13.82 -11.01 -7.37
CA GLY A 436 12.40 -10.70 -7.41
C GLY A 436 11.62 -11.70 -8.24
N TYR A 437 12.15 -12.09 -9.40
CA TYR A 437 11.54 -13.10 -10.27
C TYR A 437 11.44 -14.46 -9.59
N PHE A 438 12.50 -14.91 -8.92
CA PHE A 438 12.47 -16.14 -8.12
C PHE A 438 11.48 -16.05 -6.96
N MET A 439 11.41 -14.90 -6.28
CA MET A 439 10.45 -14.70 -5.20
C MET A 439 9.01 -14.82 -5.71
N VAL A 440 8.68 -14.25 -6.86
CA VAL A 440 7.36 -14.44 -7.50
C VAL A 440 7.14 -15.91 -7.84
N ARG A 441 8.11 -16.57 -8.50
CA ARG A 441 7.99 -17.96 -8.95
C ARG A 441 7.79 -18.95 -7.80
N PHE A 442 8.48 -18.75 -6.68
CA PHE A 442 8.40 -19.60 -5.49
C PHE A 442 7.41 -19.11 -4.43
N ARG A 443 6.63 -18.05 -4.72
CA ARG A 443 5.64 -17.44 -3.82
C ARG A 443 6.25 -16.93 -2.51
N TRP A 444 7.47 -16.41 -2.56
CA TRP A 444 8.06 -15.66 -1.45
C TRP A 444 7.47 -14.24 -1.44
N PRO A 445 7.04 -13.75 -0.28
CA PRO A 445 6.52 -12.39 -0.18
C PRO A 445 7.67 -11.38 -0.32
N ARG A 446 7.56 -10.47 -1.28
CA ARG A 446 8.54 -9.40 -1.54
C ARG A 446 8.49 -8.22 -0.56
N PRO A 447 7.32 -7.78 -0.05
CA PRO A 447 7.26 -6.65 0.89
C PRO A 447 8.08 -6.82 2.17
N PRO A 448 8.13 -8.02 2.82
CA PRO A 448 9.04 -8.26 3.94
C PRO A 448 10.51 -8.01 3.60
N PHE A 449 10.99 -8.36 2.40
CA PHE A 449 12.36 -8.07 1.96
C PHE A 449 12.63 -6.56 1.99
N ILE A 450 11.80 -5.75 1.33
CA ILE A 450 11.98 -4.29 1.32
C ILE A 450 11.97 -3.75 2.74
N LEU A 451 11.05 -4.22 3.58
CA LEU A 451 10.96 -3.74 4.95
C LEU A 451 12.24 -4.05 5.74
N GLY A 452 12.76 -5.27 5.61
CA GLY A 452 14.03 -5.67 6.22
C GLY A 452 15.20 -4.83 5.67
N PHE A 453 15.21 -4.60 4.36
CA PHE A 453 16.25 -3.83 3.70
C PHE A 453 16.30 -2.37 4.16
N ILE A 454 15.14 -1.73 4.28
CA ILE A 454 15.02 -0.34 4.70
C ILE A 454 15.30 -0.20 6.20
N LEU A 455 14.63 -1.01 7.02
CA LEU A 455 14.69 -0.87 8.47
C LEU A 455 15.91 -1.52 9.10
N GLY A 456 16.70 -2.32 8.39
CA GLY A 456 17.81 -3.06 8.99
C GLY A 456 18.91 -2.18 9.57
N LYS A 457 19.37 -1.14 8.85
CA LYS A 457 20.31 -0.14 9.38
C LYS A 457 19.74 0.62 10.58
N LEU A 458 18.44 0.90 10.57
CA LEU A 458 17.76 1.61 11.65
C LEU A 458 17.61 0.72 12.89
N ALA A 459 17.28 -0.56 12.69
CA ALA A 459 17.21 -1.57 13.74
C ALA A 459 18.57 -1.77 14.41
N GLU A 460 19.64 -1.86 13.63
CA GLU A 460 21.00 -1.93 14.16
C GLU A 460 21.34 -0.70 14.99
N THR A 461 21.00 0.50 14.51
CA THR A 461 21.23 1.76 15.23
C THR A 461 20.48 1.80 16.56
N TYR A 462 19.20 1.39 16.58
CA TYR A 462 18.41 1.35 17.80
C TYR A 462 18.86 0.25 18.75
N LEU A 463 19.25 -0.93 18.25
CA LEU A 463 19.80 -2.01 19.07
C LEU A 463 21.11 -1.59 19.73
N TYR A 464 22.01 -0.97 18.96
CA TYR A 464 23.26 -0.41 19.46
C TYR A 464 23.00 0.63 20.54
N SER A 465 22.17 1.62 20.24
CA SER A 465 21.82 2.68 21.20
C SER A 465 21.19 2.13 22.48
N SER A 466 20.35 1.10 22.36
CA SER A 466 19.68 0.45 23.49
C SER A 466 20.67 -0.31 24.37
N THR A 467 21.55 -1.10 23.75
CA THR A 467 22.53 -1.92 24.46
C THR A 467 23.62 -1.06 25.10
N THR A 468 24.11 -0.04 24.41
CA THR A 468 25.13 0.87 24.94
C THR A 468 24.59 1.72 26.10
N ARG A 469 23.34 2.21 26.01
CA ARG A 469 22.76 3.07 27.06
C ARG A 469 22.24 2.29 28.26
N TYR A 470 21.70 1.08 28.06
CA TYR A 470 20.96 0.35 29.10
C TYR A 470 21.52 -1.05 29.40
N GLY A 471 22.59 -1.49 28.75
CA GLY A 471 23.12 -2.85 28.92
C GLY A 471 22.08 -3.92 28.55
N ALA A 472 21.93 -4.96 29.36
CA ALA A 472 20.85 -5.94 29.19
C ALA A 472 19.49 -5.45 29.76
N ALA A 473 19.47 -4.36 30.54
CA ALA A 473 18.28 -3.91 31.24
C ALA A 473 17.20 -3.35 30.29
N TRP A 474 17.50 -3.08 29.02
CA TRP A 474 16.47 -2.68 28.06
C TRP A 474 15.46 -3.83 27.79
N LEU A 475 15.87 -5.09 27.91
CA LEU A 475 15.01 -6.26 27.69
C LEU A 475 13.87 -6.36 28.70
N ILE A 476 14.11 -5.92 29.94
CA ILE A 476 13.13 -5.99 31.04
C ILE A 476 12.20 -4.79 31.11
N ARG A 477 12.33 -3.82 30.17
CA ARG A 477 11.43 -2.65 30.16
C ARG A 477 10.00 -3.10 29.84
N PRO A 478 8.98 -2.65 30.59
CA PRO A 478 7.60 -3.12 30.41
C PRO A 478 7.08 -3.01 28.96
N LYS A 479 7.35 -1.88 28.30
CA LYS A 479 6.94 -1.64 26.90
C LYS A 479 7.63 -2.58 25.91
N VAL A 480 8.91 -2.90 26.13
CA VAL A 480 9.67 -3.85 25.31
C VAL A 480 9.07 -5.25 25.43
N ILE A 481 8.77 -5.69 26.65
CA ILE A 481 8.13 -6.99 26.90
C ILE A 481 6.75 -7.05 26.23
N ILE A 482 5.93 -6.01 26.36
CA ILE A 482 4.61 -5.96 25.71
C ILE A 482 4.75 -6.09 24.19
N LEU A 483 5.64 -5.31 23.56
CA LEU A 483 5.87 -5.39 22.12
C LEU A 483 6.41 -6.76 21.68
N PHE A 484 7.29 -7.36 22.49
CA PHE A 484 7.79 -8.71 22.25
C PHE A 484 6.68 -9.75 22.32
N CYS A 485 5.82 -9.70 23.35
CA CYS A 485 4.68 -10.59 23.48
C CYS A 485 3.70 -10.44 22.31
N ILE A 486 3.45 -9.21 21.84
CA ILE A 486 2.62 -8.98 20.65
C ILE A 486 3.28 -9.58 19.41
N ALA A 487 4.58 -9.34 19.19
CA ALA A 487 5.31 -9.91 18.06
C ALA A 487 5.29 -11.46 18.10
N ALA A 488 5.52 -12.05 19.28
CA ALA A 488 5.42 -13.49 19.50
C ALA A 488 4.01 -14.00 19.22
N ALA A 489 2.96 -13.30 19.65
CA ALA A 489 1.57 -13.66 19.38
C ALA A 489 1.28 -13.67 17.87
N PHE A 490 1.74 -12.66 17.12
CA PHE A 490 1.62 -12.64 15.66
C PHE A 490 2.39 -13.79 15.01
N ALA A 491 3.62 -14.06 15.43
CA ALA A 491 4.41 -15.19 14.92
C ALA A 491 3.76 -16.54 15.22
N LEU A 492 3.10 -16.69 16.38
CA LEU A 492 2.44 -17.93 16.80
C LEU A 492 1.02 -18.09 16.24
N TYR A 493 0.37 -17.01 15.80
CA TYR A 493 -0.99 -17.01 15.30
C TYR A 493 -1.27 -18.08 14.22
N PRO A 494 -0.42 -18.25 13.17
CA PRO A 494 -0.65 -19.28 12.15
C PRO A 494 -0.56 -20.72 12.68
N PHE A 495 0.09 -20.94 13.82
CA PHE A 495 0.19 -22.26 14.46
C PHE A 495 -1.05 -22.57 15.28
N ILE A 496 -1.62 -21.57 15.94
CA ILE A 496 -2.79 -21.70 16.82
C ILE A 496 -4.08 -21.84 16.00
N GLN A 497 -4.25 -21.06 14.94
CA GLN A 497 -5.45 -21.09 14.08
C GLN A 497 -5.74 -22.50 13.51
N LYS A 498 -4.68 -23.28 13.24
CA LYS A 498 -4.81 -24.65 12.71
C LYS A 498 -5.29 -25.66 13.76
N ARG A 499 -5.06 -25.41 15.05
CA ARG A 499 -5.51 -26.28 16.15
C ARG A 499 -7.01 -26.10 16.42
N PHE A 500 -7.52 -24.88 16.32
CA PHE A 500 -8.95 -24.60 16.44
C PHE A 500 -9.76 -25.03 15.21
N ARG A 501 -9.23 -24.85 13.99
CA ARG A 501 -9.92 -25.34 12.77
C ARG A 501 -10.01 -26.86 12.68
N LYS A 502 -9.14 -27.59 13.39
CA LYS A 502 -9.23 -29.05 13.56
C LYS A 502 -10.22 -29.48 14.65
N ALA A 503 -10.62 -28.57 15.54
CA ALA A 503 -11.60 -28.85 16.58
C ALA A 503 -13.05 -28.62 16.08
N ASP A 504 -13.25 -27.67 15.16
CA ASP A 504 -14.58 -27.32 14.60
C ASP A 504 -15.01 -28.17 13.39
N LEU A 505 -14.08 -28.91 12.78
CA LEU A 505 -14.37 -29.91 11.76
C LEU A 505 -13.92 -31.26 12.30
N GLY A 506 -14.84 -32.03 12.87
CA GLY A 506 -14.66 -33.47 13.00
C GLY A 506 -14.41 -34.02 11.60
N GLU A 507 -13.14 -34.30 11.29
CA GLU A 507 -12.73 -34.94 10.04
C GLU A 507 -13.53 -36.26 9.92
N PRO A 508 -14.38 -36.47 8.90
CA PRO A 508 -14.68 -37.83 8.48
C PRO A 508 -13.41 -38.39 7.87
N ASP A 509 -13.09 -39.62 8.25
CA ASP A 509 -11.88 -40.32 7.86
C ASP A 509 -11.61 -40.27 6.35
N LYS A 510 -10.31 -40.16 6.06
CA LYS A 510 -9.68 -40.32 4.75
C LYS A 510 -10.29 -41.49 3.96
N ILE A 511 -10.70 -41.23 2.73
CA ILE A 511 -10.42 -42.08 1.55
C ILE A 511 -10.12 -41.16 0.37
#